data_AF-A0A0Q7FV63-F1
#
_entry.id   AF-A0A0Q7FV63-F1
#
_cell.length_a   1.000
_cell.length_b   1.000
_cell.length_c   1.000
_cell.angle_alpha   90.00
_cell.angle_beta   90.00
_cell.angle_gamma   90.00
#
_symmetry.space_group_name_H-M   'P 1'
#
loop_
_entity.id
_entity.type
_entity.pdbx_description
1 polymer ?
#
loop_
_entity_poly.entity_id
_entity_poly.type
_entity_poly.pdbx_seq_one_letter_code
_entity_poly.pdbx_strand_id
1 'polypeptide(L)'
;MNLQEHYDQLYQKSSKAILEGNYIIDNQINDTADTRFGITLLIRPGDEIKAKIQLFLEELKEVDSNQYYYPNSDIHITGMSIISCYEGFTLDKIRIEEYVEIIQKSLIDVDKIKIDFKGITASPSAIMIQGFPTDESLNNLREKLRENFKKSDLEQSIDSRYAIATAHSTVMRFQEKLENPEKLIEVVEKFRGFDFGEFTVDKLELVYNDWYQRKSNTINLADLYL
;
A
#
# COMPACT_ATOMS: atom_id res chain seq x y z
N MET A 1 -1.89 -18.25 5.81
CA MET A 1 -0.47 -17.87 5.67
C MET A 1 -0.01 -17.29 6.99
N ASN A 2 1.18 -17.61 7.49
CA ASN A 2 1.73 -16.91 8.66
C ASN A 2 2.28 -15.54 8.21
N LEU A 3 1.57 -14.46 8.54
CA LEU A 3 1.94 -13.10 8.13
C LEU A 3 3.27 -12.64 8.72
N GLN A 4 3.57 -13.00 9.97
CA GLN A 4 4.82 -12.63 10.63
C GLN A 4 6.01 -13.24 9.90
N GLU A 5 5.97 -14.56 9.67
CA GLU A 5 7.02 -15.27 8.93
C GLU A 5 7.20 -14.70 7.52
N HIS A 6 6.10 -14.34 6.84
CA HIS A 6 6.16 -13.74 5.51
C HIS A 6 6.86 -12.37 5.54
N TYR A 7 6.52 -11.48 6.48
CA TYR A 7 7.19 -10.19 6.63
C TYR A 7 8.66 -10.32 7.04
N ASP A 8 8.99 -11.32 7.84
CA ASP A 8 10.37 -11.60 8.26
C ASP A 8 11.22 -12.09 7.09
N GLN A 9 10.67 -12.97 6.25
CA GLN A 9 11.34 -13.42 5.03
C GLN A 9 11.55 -12.28 4.03
N LEU A 10 10.53 -11.43 3.82
CA LEU A 10 10.64 -10.24 2.98
C LEU A 10 11.76 -9.32 3.48
N TYR A 11 11.80 -9.09 4.78
CA TYR A 11 12.80 -8.25 5.40
C TYR A 11 14.20 -8.84 5.25
N GLN A 12 14.43 -10.09 5.67
CA GLN A 12 15.74 -10.74 5.58
C GLN A 12 16.31 -10.75 4.16
N LYS A 13 15.45 -11.04 3.17
CA LYS A 13 15.85 -11.03 1.76
C LYS A 13 16.20 -9.62 1.29
N SER A 14 15.37 -8.64 1.63
CA SER A 14 15.50 -7.28 1.11
C SER A 14 16.60 -6.49 1.81
N SER A 15 16.77 -6.62 3.13
CA SER A 15 17.86 -5.97 3.86
C SER A 15 19.23 -6.45 3.37
N LYS A 16 19.38 -7.77 3.16
CA LYS A 16 20.59 -8.32 2.52
C LYS A 16 20.84 -7.73 1.13
N ALA A 17 19.81 -7.71 0.27
CA ALA A 17 19.93 -7.16 -1.07
C ALA A 17 20.29 -5.66 -1.04
N ILE A 18 19.69 -4.89 -0.14
CA ILE A 18 19.98 -3.46 0.04
C ILE A 18 21.44 -3.24 0.43
N LEU A 19 21.95 -4.00 1.42
CA LEU A 19 23.34 -3.91 1.89
C LEU A 19 24.35 -4.32 0.80
N GLU A 20 23.97 -5.26 -0.07
CA GLU A 20 24.80 -5.66 -1.22
C GLU A 20 24.68 -4.70 -2.43
N GLY A 21 23.86 -3.66 -2.34
CA GLY A 21 23.60 -2.72 -3.45
C GLY A 21 22.67 -3.26 -4.54
N ASN A 22 22.01 -4.40 -4.29
CA ASN A 22 21.07 -5.08 -5.19
C ASN A 22 19.62 -4.60 -5.02
N TYR A 23 19.44 -3.29 -4.81
CA TYR A 23 18.12 -2.63 -4.72
C TYR A 23 17.75 -1.96 -6.04
N ILE A 24 16.48 -1.58 -6.19
CA ILE A 24 15.90 -1.03 -7.40
C ILE A 24 15.49 0.41 -7.16
N ILE A 25 16.03 1.31 -7.98
CA ILE A 25 15.64 2.72 -8.02
C ILE A 25 14.35 2.85 -8.86
N ASP A 26 13.36 3.55 -8.30
CA ASP A 26 12.08 3.84 -8.93
C ASP A 26 12.21 5.07 -9.84
N ASN A 27 12.74 4.87 -11.06
CA ASN A 27 13.02 5.95 -12.01
C ASN A 27 11.77 6.74 -12.47
N GLN A 28 10.57 6.20 -12.22
CA GLN A 28 9.31 6.81 -12.65
C GLN A 28 8.75 7.80 -11.62
N ILE A 29 9.27 7.79 -10.40
CA ILE A 29 8.69 8.55 -9.30
C ILE A 29 8.76 10.06 -9.53
N ASN A 30 9.81 10.53 -10.19
CA ASN A 30 9.98 11.95 -10.55
C ASN A 30 9.64 12.23 -12.02
N ASP A 31 9.12 11.25 -12.76
CA ASP A 31 8.70 11.45 -14.14
C ASP A 31 7.38 12.22 -14.18
N THR A 32 7.45 13.49 -14.56
CA THR A 32 6.26 14.35 -14.71
C THR A 32 5.36 13.94 -15.88
N ALA A 33 5.85 13.07 -16.77
CA ALA A 33 5.10 12.49 -17.88
C ALA A 33 4.55 11.09 -17.55
N ASP A 34 4.70 10.59 -16.31
CA ASP A 34 4.12 9.31 -15.91
C ASP A 34 2.58 9.38 -16.01
N THR A 35 2.02 8.64 -16.96
CA THR A 35 0.58 8.54 -17.19
C THR A 35 0.03 7.18 -16.76
N ARG A 36 0.74 6.46 -15.88
CA ARG A 36 0.25 5.20 -15.31
C ARG A 36 -0.78 5.48 -14.23
N PHE A 37 -2.03 5.32 -14.61
CA PHE A 37 -3.17 5.45 -13.70
C PHE A 37 -3.97 4.17 -13.61
N GLY A 38 -4.72 4.01 -12.53
CA GLY A 38 -5.60 2.87 -12.29
C GLY A 38 -6.74 3.25 -11.35
N ILE A 39 -7.50 2.26 -10.91
CA ILE A 39 -8.43 2.44 -9.79
C ILE A 39 -8.15 1.42 -8.68
N THR A 40 -8.12 1.90 -7.45
CA THR A 40 -7.74 1.11 -6.27
C THR A 40 -8.73 1.34 -5.15
N LEU A 41 -9.01 0.29 -4.39
CA LEU A 41 -9.73 0.36 -3.12
C LEU A 41 -8.71 0.51 -1.98
N LEU A 42 -8.72 1.65 -1.30
CA LEU A 42 -7.79 2.01 -0.25
C LEU A 42 -8.40 1.92 1.15
N ILE A 43 -7.54 1.62 2.11
CA ILE A 43 -7.78 1.78 3.55
C ILE A 43 -6.78 2.81 4.06
N ARG A 44 -7.22 3.74 4.92
CA ARG A 44 -6.33 4.76 5.52
C ARG A 44 -6.21 4.57 7.03
N PRO A 45 -4.99 4.55 7.59
CA PRO A 45 -4.82 4.56 9.04
C PRO A 45 -5.22 5.92 9.63
N GLY A 46 -5.54 5.93 10.93
CA GLY A 46 -5.84 7.15 11.69
C GLY A 46 -4.62 8.05 11.91
N ASP A 47 -4.87 9.28 12.32
CA ASP A 47 -3.83 10.31 12.44
C ASP A 47 -2.78 10.01 13.52
N GLU A 48 -3.15 9.32 14.60
CA GLU A 48 -2.20 8.89 15.64
C GLU A 48 -1.15 7.91 15.10
N ILE A 49 -1.59 6.93 14.30
CA ILE A 49 -0.70 5.95 13.65
C ILE A 49 0.19 6.68 12.63
N LYS A 50 -0.40 7.57 11.81
CA LYS A 50 0.37 8.37 10.84
C LYS A 50 1.43 9.24 11.52
N ALA A 51 1.12 9.84 12.67
CA ALA A 51 2.10 10.63 13.42
C ALA A 51 3.31 9.80 13.85
N LYS A 52 3.09 8.57 14.36
CA LYS A 52 4.19 7.65 14.68
C LYS A 52 4.97 7.21 13.45
N ILE A 53 4.30 6.99 12.31
CA ILE A 53 4.98 6.72 11.04
C ILE A 53 5.87 7.90 10.65
N GLN A 54 5.42 9.15 10.79
CA GLN A 54 6.26 10.31 10.47
C GLN A 54 7.49 10.41 11.36
N LEU A 55 7.41 10.10 12.67
CA LEU A 55 8.58 10.03 13.55
C LEU A 55 9.62 9.02 13.05
N PHE A 56 9.16 7.84 12.59
CA PHE A 56 10.03 6.87 11.96
C PHE A 56 10.65 7.39 10.65
N LEU A 57 9.86 8.06 9.80
CA LEU A 57 10.37 8.63 8.54
C LEU A 57 11.36 9.78 8.77
N GLU A 58 11.22 10.54 9.86
CA GLU A 58 12.19 11.55 10.28
C GLU A 58 13.55 10.92 10.59
N GLU A 59 13.62 9.81 11.34
CA GLU A 59 14.87 9.10 11.59
C GLU A 59 15.54 8.59 10.30
N LEU A 60 14.74 8.14 9.32
CA LEU A 60 15.27 7.73 8.02
C LEU A 60 15.80 8.92 7.21
N LYS A 61 15.14 10.09 7.26
CA LYS A 61 15.58 11.31 6.55
C LYS A 61 16.88 11.88 7.09
N GLU A 62 17.15 11.72 8.39
CA GLU A 62 18.46 12.08 8.97
C GLU A 62 19.61 11.23 8.42
N VAL A 63 19.30 10.03 7.88
CA VAL A 63 20.29 9.16 7.22
C VAL A 63 20.38 9.45 5.73
N ASP A 64 19.25 9.58 5.04
CA ASP A 64 19.21 9.82 3.59
C ASP A 64 17.96 10.62 3.19
N SER A 65 18.07 11.95 3.18
CA SER A 65 16.95 12.85 2.84
C SER A 65 16.55 12.85 1.36
N ASN A 66 17.34 12.22 0.48
CA ASN A 66 17.13 12.27 -0.97
C ASN A 66 16.14 11.22 -1.46
N GLN A 67 15.57 10.41 -0.58
CA GLN A 67 14.59 9.38 -0.93
C GLN A 67 13.15 9.91 -0.93
N TYR A 68 12.23 9.16 -1.53
CA TYR A 68 10.82 9.55 -1.54
C TYR A 68 10.14 9.05 -0.28
N TYR A 69 9.67 9.99 0.55
CA TYR A 69 8.96 9.71 1.79
C TYR A 69 7.48 10.06 1.67
N TYR A 70 6.61 9.12 2.03
CA TYR A 70 5.17 9.32 1.94
C TYR A 70 4.69 10.34 2.98
N PRO A 71 4.05 11.45 2.56
CA PRO A 71 3.37 12.35 3.49
C PRO A 71 2.10 11.68 4.05
N ASN A 72 1.56 12.22 5.15
CA ASN A 72 0.35 11.70 5.79
C ASN A 72 -0.86 11.56 4.84
N SER A 73 -0.94 12.40 3.81
CA SER A 73 -2.00 12.34 2.81
C SER A 73 -1.96 11.11 1.92
N ASP A 74 -0.77 10.51 1.77
CA ASP A 74 -0.51 9.46 0.79
C ASP A 74 -0.33 8.10 1.48
N ILE A 75 -0.15 8.07 2.81
CA ILE A 75 -0.11 6.82 3.59
C ILE A 75 -1.45 6.10 3.49
N HIS A 76 -1.40 4.86 3.00
CA HIS A 76 -2.56 3.99 2.78
C HIS A 76 -2.15 2.52 2.88
N ILE A 77 -3.15 1.65 2.98
CA ILE A 77 -3.06 0.22 2.70
C ILE A 77 -3.85 -0.02 1.42
N THR A 78 -3.28 -0.80 0.49
CA THR A 78 -4.06 -1.30 -0.65
C THR A 78 -5.01 -2.39 -0.17
N GLY A 79 -6.31 -2.09 -0.15
CA GLY A 79 -7.36 -3.09 0.06
C GLY A 79 -7.41 -4.05 -1.14
N MET A 80 -7.58 -3.48 -2.33
CA MET A 80 -7.53 -4.19 -3.61
C MET A 80 -7.19 -3.24 -4.77
N SER A 81 -6.27 -3.64 -5.65
CA SER A 81 -6.04 -2.97 -6.94
C SER A 81 -7.02 -3.54 -7.96
N ILE A 82 -8.09 -2.82 -8.29
CA ILE A 82 -9.12 -3.31 -9.22
C ILE A 82 -8.62 -3.24 -10.66
N ILE A 83 -8.09 -2.08 -11.04
CA ILE A 83 -7.34 -1.88 -12.29
C ILE A 83 -5.94 -1.38 -11.88
N SER A 84 -4.92 -2.22 -12.08
CA SER A 84 -3.53 -1.84 -11.87
C SER A 84 -3.15 -0.66 -12.76
N CYS A 85 -2.28 0.21 -12.25
CA CYS A 85 -1.84 1.37 -12.99
C CYS A 85 -1.13 0.98 -14.30
N TYR A 86 -1.62 1.47 -15.43
CA TYR A 86 -1.00 1.32 -16.74
C TYR A 86 -1.09 2.60 -17.57
N GLU A 87 -0.20 2.73 -18.54
CA GLU A 87 -0.06 3.95 -19.34
C GLU A 87 -1.33 4.27 -20.13
N GLY A 88 -1.80 5.51 -20.01
CA GLY A 88 -2.96 6.00 -20.74
C GLY A 88 -4.31 5.50 -20.24
N PHE A 89 -4.41 4.88 -19.06
CA PHE A 89 -5.70 4.62 -18.43
C PHE A 89 -6.39 5.91 -17.98
N THR A 90 -7.66 6.08 -18.35
CA THR A 90 -8.45 7.27 -18.09
C THR A 90 -9.87 6.89 -17.71
N LEU A 91 -10.54 7.74 -16.91
CA LEU A 91 -11.87 7.43 -16.35
C LEU A 91 -12.98 7.31 -17.41
N ASP A 92 -12.83 7.91 -18.59
CA ASP A 92 -13.78 7.79 -19.69
C ASP A 92 -13.86 6.37 -20.28
N LYS A 93 -12.90 5.50 -19.96
CA LYS A 93 -12.88 4.10 -20.37
C LYS A 93 -13.82 3.21 -19.54
N ILE A 94 -14.29 3.69 -18.40
CA ILE A 94 -15.05 2.90 -17.43
C ILE A 94 -16.32 3.61 -16.98
N ARG A 95 -17.27 2.84 -16.44
CA ARG A 95 -18.48 3.38 -15.80
C ARG A 95 -18.37 3.18 -14.31
N ILE A 96 -18.00 4.23 -13.58
CA ILE A 96 -17.62 4.17 -12.16
C ILE A 96 -18.72 3.53 -11.31
N GLU A 97 -19.98 3.81 -11.62
CA GLU A 97 -21.14 3.31 -10.88
C GLU A 97 -21.19 1.77 -10.89
N GLU A 98 -20.82 1.14 -11.99
CA GLU A 98 -20.81 -0.34 -12.11
C GLU A 98 -19.74 -0.98 -11.22
N TYR A 99 -18.59 -0.31 -11.03
CA TYR A 99 -17.55 -0.76 -10.11
C TYR A 99 -18.01 -0.59 -8.66
N VAL A 100 -18.64 0.55 -8.33
CA VAL A 100 -19.19 0.81 -7.00
C VAL A 100 -20.23 -0.24 -6.63
N GLU A 101 -21.14 -0.59 -7.54
CA GLU A 101 -22.15 -1.64 -7.30
C GLU A 101 -21.52 -3.01 -6.97
N ILE A 102 -20.47 -3.42 -7.69
CA ILE A 102 -19.77 -4.69 -7.42
C ILE A 102 -19.06 -4.64 -6.07
N ILE A 103 -18.44 -3.51 -5.73
CA ILE A 103 -17.76 -3.36 -4.45
C ILE A 103 -18.77 -3.39 -3.30
N GLN A 104 -19.90 -2.67 -3.41
CA GLN A 104 -20.98 -2.72 -2.43
C GLN A 104 -21.53 -4.14 -2.22
N LYS A 105 -21.74 -4.90 -3.31
CA LYS A 105 -22.12 -6.32 -3.22
C LYS A 105 -21.08 -7.16 -2.47
N SER A 106 -19.80 -6.83 -2.62
CA SER A 106 -18.70 -7.51 -1.95
C SER A 106 -18.57 -7.15 -0.46
N LEU A 107 -19.17 -6.03 -0.03
CA LEU A 107 -19.17 -5.56 1.35
C LEU A 107 -20.31 -6.14 2.20
N ILE A 108 -21.30 -6.80 1.58
CA ILE A 108 -22.36 -7.48 2.32
C ILE A 108 -21.72 -8.49 3.29
N ASP A 109 -22.14 -8.46 4.55
CA ASP A 109 -21.62 -9.27 5.67
C ASP A 109 -20.15 -9.00 6.03
N VAL A 110 -19.61 -7.82 5.70
CA VAL A 110 -18.31 -7.34 6.21
C VAL A 110 -18.58 -6.32 7.31
N ASP A 111 -18.75 -6.80 8.55
CA ASP A 111 -19.14 -5.93 9.67
C ASP A 111 -18.03 -4.95 10.09
N LYS A 112 -16.80 -5.45 10.22
CA LYS A 112 -15.68 -4.66 10.74
C LYS A 112 -14.36 -5.20 10.24
N ILE A 113 -13.46 -4.32 9.84
CA ILE A 113 -12.06 -4.66 9.59
C ILE A 113 -11.21 -3.91 10.60
N LYS A 114 -10.32 -4.64 11.29
CA LYS A 114 -9.39 -4.08 12.26
C LYS A 114 -7.98 -4.57 11.94
N ILE A 115 -7.02 -3.65 12.01
CA ILE A 115 -5.65 -3.87 11.56
C ILE A 115 -4.70 -3.33 12.63
N ASP A 116 -3.74 -4.17 13.03
CA ASP A 116 -2.59 -3.79 13.85
C ASP A 116 -1.41 -3.43 12.94
N PHE A 117 -0.86 -2.22 13.11
CA PHE A 117 0.39 -1.80 12.47
C PHE A 117 1.55 -2.00 13.43
N LYS A 118 2.37 -3.02 13.15
CA LYS A 118 3.44 -3.43 14.04
C LYS A 118 4.70 -3.84 13.29
N GLY A 119 5.74 -3.05 13.43
CA GLY A 119 7.03 -3.32 12.83
C GLY A 119 7.15 -2.84 11.39
N ILE A 120 8.36 -2.92 10.88
CA ILE A 120 8.75 -2.48 9.54
C ILE A 120 9.20 -3.67 8.74
N THR A 121 8.92 -3.76 7.44
CA THR A 121 9.58 -4.70 6.53
C THR A 121 10.13 -3.92 5.32
N ALA A 122 10.80 -4.61 4.41
CA ALA A 122 11.41 -4.01 3.24
C ALA A 122 11.13 -4.85 1.99
N SER A 123 11.19 -4.18 0.85
CA SER A 123 11.32 -4.78 -0.48
C SER A 123 12.62 -4.27 -1.12
N PRO A 124 13.03 -4.81 -2.27
CA PRO A 124 14.17 -4.27 -3.01
C PRO A 124 14.01 -2.80 -3.47
N SER A 125 12.82 -2.19 -3.38
CA SER A 125 12.58 -0.80 -3.83
C SER A 125 11.95 0.11 -2.79
N ALA A 126 11.64 -0.39 -1.59
CA ALA A 126 10.84 0.34 -0.62
C ALA A 126 10.98 -0.15 0.82
N ILE A 127 10.66 0.74 1.76
CA ILE A 127 10.41 0.43 3.18
C ILE A 127 8.90 0.51 3.46
N MET A 128 8.39 -0.44 4.25
CA MET A 128 6.94 -0.61 4.46
C MET A 128 6.61 -0.89 5.92
N ILE A 129 5.50 -0.36 6.41
CA ILE A 129 4.90 -0.75 7.69
C ILE A 129 4.20 -2.10 7.52
N GLN A 130 4.37 -3.00 8.47
CA GLN A 130 3.66 -4.28 8.50
C GLN A 130 2.26 -4.09 9.06
N GLY A 131 1.25 -4.55 8.33
CA GLY A 131 -0.13 -4.59 8.81
C GLY A 131 -0.62 -6.03 9.02
N PHE A 132 -1.31 -6.23 10.14
CA PHE A 132 -1.89 -7.50 10.58
C PHE A 132 -3.39 -7.33 10.83
N PRO A 133 -4.25 -7.79 9.91
CA PRO A 133 -5.68 -7.90 10.19
C PRO A 133 -5.91 -8.79 11.42
N THR A 134 -6.83 -8.40 12.31
CA THR A 134 -7.09 -9.15 13.55
C THR A 134 -7.91 -10.42 13.34
N ASP A 135 -8.55 -10.54 12.18
CA ASP A 135 -9.34 -11.69 11.75
C ASP A 135 -9.35 -11.79 10.21
N GLU A 136 -10.16 -12.71 9.67
CA GLU A 136 -10.28 -12.97 8.23
C GLU A 136 -11.13 -11.94 7.47
N SER A 137 -11.68 -10.90 8.10
CA SER A 137 -12.65 -10.00 7.45
C SER A 137 -12.09 -9.29 6.22
N LEU A 138 -10.84 -8.81 6.28
CA LEU A 138 -10.17 -8.21 5.12
C LEU A 138 -9.94 -9.25 4.00
N ASN A 139 -9.57 -10.47 4.37
CA ASN A 139 -9.32 -11.53 3.41
C ASN A 139 -10.63 -12.00 2.74
N ASN A 140 -11.70 -12.16 3.51
CA ASN A 140 -13.04 -12.47 3.03
C ASN A 140 -13.56 -11.39 2.07
N LEU A 141 -13.34 -10.10 2.38
CA LEU A 141 -13.65 -9.01 1.45
C LEU A 141 -12.86 -9.16 0.14
N ARG A 142 -11.56 -9.44 0.21
CA ARG A 142 -10.71 -9.62 -0.99
C ARG A 142 -11.18 -10.80 -1.84
N GLU A 143 -11.56 -11.92 -1.24
CA GLU A 143 -12.13 -13.07 -1.96
C GLU A 143 -13.48 -12.74 -2.60
N LYS A 144 -14.39 -12.06 -1.88
CA LYS A 144 -15.67 -11.59 -2.46
C LYS A 144 -15.44 -10.65 -3.64
N LEU A 145 -14.49 -9.72 -3.54
CA LEU A 145 -14.11 -8.84 -4.65
C LEU A 145 -13.60 -9.64 -5.85
N ARG A 146 -12.67 -10.59 -5.65
CA ARG A 146 -12.17 -11.48 -6.70
C ARG A 146 -13.29 -12.22 -7.40
N GLU A 147 -14.17 -12.85 -6.62
CA GLU A 147 -15.29 -13.63 -7.17
C GLU A 147 -16.28 -12.76 -7.95
N ASN A 148 -16.66 -11.61 -7.41
CA ASN A 148 -17.67 -10.75 -8.04
C ASN A 148 -17.15 -10.07 -9.29
N PHE A 149 -15.91 -9.55 -9.29
CA PHE A 149 -15.31 -8.97 -10.48
C PHE A 149 -15.06 -10.02 -11.58
N LYS A 150 -14.66 -11.24 -11.20
CA LYS A 150 -14.49 -12.35 -12.17
C LYS A 150 -15.79 -12.77 -12.86
N LYS A 151 -16.94 -12.54 -12.23
CA LYS A 151 -18.28 -12.81 -12.80
C LYS A 151 -18.82 -11.63 -13.63
N SER A 152 -18.11 -10.52 -13.68
CA SER A 152 -18.49 -9.33 -14.44
C SER A 152 -17.70 -9.22 -15.74
N ASP A 153 -18.20 -8.41 -16.67
CA ASP A 153 -17.50 -8.04 -17.90
C ASP A 153 -16.67 -6.75 -17.75
N LEU A 154 -16.55 -6.21 -16.53
CA LEU A 154 -15.78 -4.99 -16.28
C LEU A 154 -14.28 -5.23 -16.46
N GLU A 155 -13.58 -4.23 -16.98
CA GLU A 155 -12.13 -4.23 -17.02
C GLU A 155 -11.56 -4.37 -15.60
N GLN A 156 -10.70 -5.36 -15.40
CA GLN A 156 -10.02 -5.57 -14.13
C GLN A 156 -8.67 -6.25 -14.39
N SER A 157 -7.72 -5.99 -13.50
CA SER A 157 -6.41 -6.64 -13.49
C SER A 157 -6.02 -7.04 -12.08
N ILE A 158 -7.02 -7.46 -11.29
CA ILE A 158 -6.86 -7.99 -9.94
C ILE A 158 -5.88 -9.15 -9.99
N ASP A 159 -4.92 -9.13 -9.07
CA ASP A 159 -3.85 -10.11 -8.89
C ASP A 159 -2.94 -10.37 -10.11
N SER A 160 -3.04 -9.57 -11.18
CA SER A 160 -2.17 -9.70 -12.38
C SER A 160 -0.68 -9.55 -12.08
N ARG A 161 -0.33 -8.75 -11.06
CA ARG A 161 1.06 -8.57 -10.58
C ARG A 161 1.43 -9.62 -9.53
N TYR A 162 0.58 -9.80 -8.53
CA TYR A 162 0.67 -10.80 -7.47
C TYR A 162 -0.65 -10.83 -6.70
N ALA A 163 -0.96 -11.97 -6.08
CA ALA A 163 -2.10 -12.06 -5.16
C ALA A 163 -1.83 -11.26 -3.89
N ILE A 164 -2.60 -10.20 -3.64
CA ILE A 164 -2.44 -9.41 -2.41
C ILE A 164 -2.90 -10.23 -1.20
N ALA A 165 -1.99 -10.41 -0.24
CA ALA A 165 -2.23 -11.17 0.99
C ALA A 165 -1.91 -10.37 2.27
N THR A 166 -1.05 -9.36 2.18
CA THR A 166 -0.64 -8.53 3.31
C THR A 166 -1.46 -7.23 3.39
N ALA A 167 -1.44 -6.58 4.55
CA ALA A 167 -2.08 -5.27 4.78
C ALA A 167 -1.03 -4.17 5.02
N HIS A 168 0.08 -4.23 4.29
CA HIS A 168 1.22 -3.32 4.48
C HIS A 168 0.93 -1.91 3.94
N SER A 169 1.73 -0.95 4.41
CA SER A 169 1.77 0.42 3.88
C SER A 169 3.17 0.76 3.43
N THR A 170 3.36 1.09 2.15
CA THR A 170 4.63 1.65 1.68
C THR A 170 4.78 3.07 2.18
N VAL A 171 5.93 3.37 2.81
CA VAL A 171 6.18 4.68 3.44
C VAL A 171 7.45 5.36 2.93
N MET A 172 8.35 4.62 2.29
CA MET A 172 9.53 5.15 1.61
C MET A 172 9.79 4.36 0.33
N ARG A 173 10.19 5.04 -0.74
CA ARG A 173 10.65 4.45 -2.00
C ARG A 173 12.06 4.94 -2.33
N PHE A 174 12.86 4.04 -2.89
CA PHE A 174 14.20 4.37 -3.35
C PHE A 174 14.09 5.11 -4.69
N GLN A 175 14.24 6.43 -4.67
CA GLN A 175 14.19 7.26 -5.89
C GLN A 175 15.58 7.66 -6.37
N GLU A 176 16.57 7.61 -5.50
CA GLU A 176 17.97 7.86 -5.79
C GLU A 176 18.82 6.73 -5.22
N LYS A 177 20.09 6.68 -5.61
CA LYS A 177 21.05 5.77 -4.98
C LYS A 177 21.10 6.04 -3.47
N LEU A 178 20.95 5.00 -2.65
CA LEU A 178 21.02 5.12 -1.20
C LEU A 178 22.40 5.62 -0.76
N GLU A 179 22.43 6.68 0.04
CA GLU A 179 23.68 7.30 0.52
C GLU A 179 24.43 6.42 1.52
N ASN A 180 23.67 5.82 2.45
CA ASN A 180 24.22 4.93 3.48
C ASN A 180 23.27 3.77 3.78
N PRO A 181 23.30 2.69 2.94
CA PRO A 181 22.46 1.52 3.12
C PRO A 181 22.59 0.88 4.51
N GLU A 182 23.79 0.85 5.08
CA GLU A 182 24.06 0.28 6.40
C GLU A 182 23.29 1.03 7.49
N LYS A 183 23.45 2.36 7.57
CA LYS A 183 22.73 3.19 8.55
C LYS A 183 21.22 3.17 8.32
N LEU A 184 20.78 3.11 7.06
CA LEU A 184 19.36 3.02 6.75
C LEU A 184 18.77 1.74 7.35
N ILE A 185 19.44 0.60 7.14
CA ILE A 185 19.03 -0.69 7.71
C ILE A 185 19.15 -0.70 9.24
N GLU A 186 20.16 -0.05 9.83
CA GLU A 186 20.25 0.11 11.28
C GLU A 186 19.05 0.85 11.87
N VAL A 187 18.57 1.92 11.21
CA VAL A 187 17.33 2.60 11.63
C VAL A 187 16.14 1.67 11.48
N VAL A 188 16.01 0.98 10.35
CA VAL A 188 14.91 0.01 10.14
C VAL A 188 14.90 -1.07 11.22
N GLU A 189 16.06 -1.62 11.60
CA GLU A 189 16.20 -2.63 12.66
C GLU A 189 15.64 -2.16 14.01
N LYS A 190 15.88 -0.90 14.39
CA LYS A 190 15.33 -0.33 15.64
C LYS A 190 13.80 -0.39 15.69
N PHE A 191 13.15 -0.27 14.53
CA PHE A 191 11.69 -0.25 14.41
C PHE A 191 11.08 -1.59 13.99
N ARG A 192 11.88 -2.67 13.86
CA ARG A 192 11.39 -3.98 13.37
C ARG A 192 10.24 -4.57 14.16
N GLY A 193 10.16 -4.30 15.45
CA GLY A 193 9.07 -4.73 16.33
C GLY A 193 8.22 -3.59 16.90
N PHE A 194 8.36 -2.36 16.38
CA PHE A 194 7.72 -1.17 16.94
C PHE A 194 6.19 -1.21 16.76
N ASP A 195 5.45 -0.82 17.79
CA ASP A 195 3.99 -0.77 17.77
C ASP A 195 3.49 0.62 17.33
N PHE A 196 3.09 0.72 16.07
CA PHE A 196 2.46 1.93 15.52
C PHE A 196 1.01 2.05 15.98
N GLY A 197 0.35 0.95 16.28
CA GLY A 197 -0.98 0.91 16.90
C GLY A 197 -2.01 0.19 16.04
N GLU A 198 -3.17 0.02 16.64
CA GLU A 198 -4.31 -0.66 16.04
C GLU A 198 -5.39 0.35 15.63
N PHE A 199 -6.07 0.11 14.52
CA PHE A 199 -7.21 0.90 14.11
C PHE A 199 -8.34 0.05 13.51
N THR A 200 -9.54 0.60 13.57
CA THR A 200 -10.71 0.08 12.85
C THR A 200 -10.82 0.82 11.53
N VAL A 201 -11.11 0.10 10.45
CA VAL A 201 -11.40 0.68 9.14
C VAL A 201 -12.81 1.27 9.18
N ASP A 202 -12.91 2.59 9.10
CA ASP A 202 -14.21 3.29 9.06
C ASP A 202 -14.84 3.23 7.67
N LYS A 203 -14.00 3.33 6.64
CA LYS A 203 -14.39 3.30 5.24
C LYS A 203 -13.27 2.78 4.34
N LEU A 204 -13.69 2.30 3.18
CA LEU A 204 -12.85 2.02 2.03
C LEU A 204 -13.04 3.14 1.01
N GLU A 205 -11.95 3.60 0.41
CA GLU A 205 -11.99 4.66 -0.62
C GLU A 205 -11.70 4.03 -1.98
N LEU A 206 -12.67 4.05 -2.88
CA LEU A 206 -12.40 3.78 -4.30
C LEU A 206 -11.82 5.05 -4.90
N VAL A 207 -10.61 4.96 -5.43
CA VAL A 207 -9.90 6.11 -6.01
C VAL A 207 -9.40 5.83 -7.41
N TYR A 208 -9.37 6.86 -8.25
CA TYR A 208 -8.52 6.92 -9.43
C TYR A 208 -7.17 7.48 -9.01
N ASN A 209 -6.07 6.81 -9.36
CA ASN A 209 -4.78 7.10 -8.75
C ASN A 209 -3.60 6.84 -9.70
N ASP A 210 -2.51 7.58 -9.46
CA ASP A 210 -1.19 7.25 -10.00
C ASP A 210 -0.57 6.05 -9.25
N TRP A 211 0.59 5.58 -9.72
CA TRP A 211 1.30 4.45 -9.10
C TRP A 211 1.64 4.66 -7.61
N TYR A 212 1.75 5.91 -7.18
CA TYR A 212 2.25 6.30 -5.86
C TYR A 212 1.15 6.65 -4.87
N GLN A 213 -0.11 6.78 -5.32
CA GLN A 213 -1.26 7.24 -4.53
C GLN A 213 -1.06 8.66 -3.99
N ARG A 214 -0.42 9.53 -4.78
CA ARG A 214 -0.21 10.93 -4.40
C ARG A 214 -1.53 11.65 -4.32
N LYS A 215 -1.79 12.36 -3.22
CA LYS A 215 -3.03 13.15 -3.09
C LYS A 215 -3.25 14.12 -4.26
N SER A 216 -2.20 14.71 -4.83
CA SER A 216 -2.30 15.62 -5.98
C SER A 216 -2.81 14.94 -7.25
N ASN A 217 -2.59 13.63 -7.39
CA ASN A 217 -2.91 12.83 -8.56
C ASN A 217 -4.03 11.81 -8.28
N THR A 218 -4.69 11.92 -7.12
CA THR A 218 -5.71 10.98 -6.68
C THR A 218 -7.07 11.65 -6.67
N ILE A 219 -8.06 11.02 -7.32
CA ILE A 219 -9.46 11.46 -7.32
C ILE A 219 -10.27 10.42 -6.56
N ASN A 220 -10.99 10.86 -5.52
CA ASN A 220 -11.95 10.00 -4.84
C ASN A 220 -13.16 9.76 -5.75
N LEU A 221 -13.46 8.49 -6.00
CA LEU A 221 -14.57 8.05 -6.83
C LEU A 221 -15.78 7.63 -5.98
N ALA A 222 -15.53 7.00 -4.82
CA ALA A 222 -16.55 6.67 -3.84
C ALA A 222 -15.94 6.41 -2.46
N ASP A 223 -16.68 6.78 -1.42
CA ASP A 223 -16.46 6.33 -0.04
C ASP A 223 -17.47 5.22 0.30
N LEU A 224 -16.95 4.06 0.73
CA LEU A 224 -17.71 2.85 1.02
C LEU A 224 -17.53 2.50 2.50
N TYR A 225 -18.56 2.75 3.31
CA TYR A 225 -18.52 2.51 4.75
C TYR A 225 -18.78 1.03 5.07
N LEU A 226 -18.12 0.54 6.13
CA LEU A 226 -18.36 -0.79 6.72
C LEU A 226 -19.49 -0.74 7.74
#